data_AF-A0A925W8M6-F1
#
_entry.id   AF-A0A925W8M6-F1
#
_cell.length_a   1.000
_cell.length_b   1.000
_cell.length_c   1.000
_cell.angle_alpha   90.00
_cell.angle_beta   90.00
_cell.angle_gamma   90.00
#
_symmetry.space_group_name_H-M   'P 1'
#
loop_
_entity.id
_entity.type
_entity.pdbx_description
1 polymer ?
#
loop_
_entity_poly.entity_id
_entity_poly.type
_entity_poly.pdbx_seq_one_letter_code
_entity_poly.pdbx_strand_id
1 'polypeptide(L)'
;VSRATLAKRFADLVGEPPLTYLTRWRMTLAADLLAEDEGATIAEIARAVGYSDAFGFSAAFKRVRGVSPSAFRLGAARSPAPAPAGGRAAAPVRRPAPPRSSAG
;
A
#
# COMPACT_ATOMS: atom_id res chain seq x y z
N VAL A 1 -10.36 -9.27 -23.50
CA VAL A 1 -9.70 -7.95 -23.24
C VAL A 1 -8.19 -8.17 -23.27
N SER A 2 -7.43 -7.33 -23.98
CA SER A 2 -5.96 -7.43 -23.99
C SER A 2 -5.34 -6.61 -22.84
N ARG A 3 -4.08 -6.91 -22.48
CA ARG A 3 -3.30 -6.12 -21.49
C ARG A 3 -3.23 -4.64 -21.89
N ALA A 4 -3.02 -4.35 -23.17
CA ALA A 4 -2.95 -2.99 -23.70
C ALA A 4 -4.30 -2.26 -23.60
N THR A 5 -5.40 -2.94 -23.96
CA THR A 5 -6.75 -2.36 -23.84
C THR A 5 -7.12 -2.08 -22.39
N LEU A 6 -6.76 -2.97 -21.46
CA LEU A 6 -6.95 -2.74 -20.03
C LEU A 6 -6.13 -1.55 -19.54
N ALA A 7 -4.84 -1.50 -19.88
CA ALA A 7 -3.95 -0.43 -19.45
C ALA A 7 -4.44 0.95 -19.92
N LYS A 8 -4.89 1.04 -21.18
CA LYS A 8 -5.47 2.27 -21.72
C LYS A 8 -6.73 2.68 -20.96
N ARG A 9 -7.73 1.79 -20.88
CA ARG A 9 -9.01 2.10 -20.20
C ARG A 9 -8.83 2.46 -18.73
N PHE A 10 -7.91 1.79 -18.04
CA PHE A 10 -7.58 2.11 -16.66
C PHE A 10 -6.95 3.50 -16.56
N ALA A 11 -5.97 3.82 -17.41
CA ALA A 11 -5.35 5.14 -17.41
C ALA A 11 -6.35 6.25 -17.77
N ASP A 12 -7.27 6.00 -18.71
CA ASP A 12 -8.33 6.93 -19.08
C ASP A 12 -9.27 7.24 -17.90
N LEU A 13 -9.49 6.28 -16.99
CA LEU A 13 -10.38 6.41 -15.83
C LEU A 13 -9.69 6.90 -14.56
N VAL A 14 -8.46 6.46 -14.30
CA VAL A 14 -7.72 6.70 -13.04
C VAL A 14 -6.67 7.80 -13.20
N GLY A 15 -6.29 8.15 -14.43
CA GLY A 15 -5.28 9.17 -14.74
C GLY A 15 -3.83 8.66 -14.74
N GLU A 16 -3.60 7.40 -14.39
CA GLU A 16 -2.25 6.79 -14.44
C GLU A 16 -2.26 5.32 -14.88
N PRO A 17 -1.15 4.79 -15.43
CA PRO A 17 -1.07 3.39 -15.82
C PRO A 17 -1.24 2.42 -14.63
N PRO A 18 -1.86 1.23 -14.83
CA PRO A 18 -2.16 0.30 -13.74
C PRO A 18 -0.97 -0.11 -12.88
N LEU A 19 0.20 -0.34 -13.48
CA LEU A 19 1.39 -0.78 -12.74
C LEU A 19 1.98 0.34 -11.89
N THR A 20 1.87 1.59 -12.34
CA THR A 20 2.29 2.77 -11.57
C THR A 20 1.39 2.92 -10.35
N TYR A 21 0.08 2.84 -10.56
CA TYR A 21 -0.92 2.87 -9.49
C TYR A 21 -0.66 1.77 -8.46
N LEU A 22 -0.52 0.52 -8.92
CA LEU A 22 -0.28 -0.63 -8.05
C LEU A 22 1.01 -0.48 -7.25
N THR A 23 2.06 0.06 -7.86
CA THR A 23 3.32 0.33 -7.16
C THR A 23 3.11 1.34 -6.03
N ARG A 24 2.44 2.46 -6.29
CA ARG A 24 2.13 3.47 -5.27
C ARG A 24 1.28 2.91 -4.15
N TRP A 25 0.26 2.14 -4.50
CA TRP A 25 -0.62 1.49 -3.53
C TRP A 25 0.14 0.52 -2.63
N ARG A 26 1.00 -0.34 -3.21
CA ARG A 26 1.86 -1.25 -2.43
C ARG A 26 2.80 -0.51 -1.49
N MET A 27 3.36 0.62 -1.90
CA MET A 27 4.24 1.43 -1.03
C MET A 27 3.49 2.18 0.06
N THR A 28 2.17 2.41 -0.12
CA THR A 28 1.31 2.96 0.93
C THR A 28 1.11 1.91 2.02
N LEU A 29 0.64 0.72 1.64
CA LEU A 29 0.48 -0.42 2.56
C LEU A 29 1.78 -0.78 3.28
N ALA A 30 2.91 -0.75 2.56
CA ALA A 30 4.21 -1.05 3.17
C ALA A 30 4.60 -0.05 4.25
N ALA A 31 4.24 1.23 4.11
CA ALA A 31 4.53 2.23 5.13
C ALA A 31 3.64 2.08 6.36
N ASP A 32 2.38 1.69 6.17
CA ASP A 32 1.47 1.38 7.27
C ASP A 32 2.04 0.20 8.08
N LEU A 33 2.43 -0.88 7.41
CA LEU A 33 3.10 -2.03 8.06
C LEU A 33 4.42 -1.66 8.75
N LEU A 34 5.23 -0.78 8.15
CA LEU A 34 6.49 -0.33 8.76
C LEU A 34 6.27 0.47 10.05
N ALA A 35 5.13 1.18 10.15
CA ALA A 35 4.78 2.02 11.29
C ALA A 35 4.04 1.25 12.39
N GLU A 36 3.21 0.26 12.02
CA GLU A 36 2.41 -0.52 12.96
C GLU A 36 3.17 -1.70 13.57
N ASP A 37 4.09 -2.31 12.82
CA ASP A 37 4.83 -3.51 13.25
C ASP A 37 6.34 -3.24 13.34
N GLU A 38 6.80 -2.90 14.55
CA GLU A 38 8.21 -2.67 14.85
C GLU A 38 9.04 -3.96 14.77
N GLY A 39 8.42 -5.12 15.02
CA GLY A 39 9.08 -6.43 15.08
C GLY A 39 9.25 -7.09 13.71
N ALA A 40 8.37 -6.79 12.75
CA ALA A 40 8.47 -7.33 11.40
C ALA A 40 9.77 -6.90 10.70
N THR A 41 10.45 -7.85 10.10
CA THR A 41 11.61 -7.60 9.25
C THR A 41 11.20 -6.93 7.94
N ILE A 42 12.14 -6.22 7.31
CA ILE A 42 11.92 -5.61 5.99
C ILE A 42 11.60 -6.67 4.92
N ALA A 43 12.13 -7.89 5.07
CA ALA A 43 11.86 -9.00 4.18
C ALA A 43 10.40 -9.51 4.32
N GLU A 44 9.89 -9.63 5.55
CA GLU A 44 8.50 -10.01 5.79
C GLU A 44 7.52 -8.97 5.21
N ILE A 45 7.80 -7.68 5.42
CA ILE A 45 6.99 -6.60 4.84
C ILE A 45 7.04 -6.65 3.30
N ALA A 46 8.22 -6.85 2.71
CA ALA A 46 8.36 -6.99 1.26
C ALA A 46 7.47 -8.11 0.71
N ARG A 47 7.48 -9.28 1.35
CA ARG A 47 6.63 -10.42 0.95
C ARG A 47 5.15 -10.10 1.13
N ALA A 48 4.76 -9.44 2.22
CA ALA A 48 3.38 -9.04 2.49
C ALA A 48 2.82 -8.09 1.41
N VAL A 49 3.65 -7.20 0.86
CA VAL A 49 3.23 -6.28 -0.22
C VAL A 49 3.53 -6.79 -1.64
N GLY A 50 3.90 -8.07 -1.77
CA GLY A 50 4.02 -8.77 -3.05
C GLY A 50 5.35 -8.59 -3.77
N TYR A 51 6.44 -8.35 -3.04
CA TYR A 51 7.81 -8.38 -3.56
C TYR A 51 8.50 -9.68 -3.15
N SER A 52 9.28 -10.25 -4.07
CA SER A 52 9.96 -11.53 -3.84
C SER A 52 11.10 -11.42 -2.82
N ASP A 53 11.75 -10.26 -2.75
CA ASP A 53 12.93 -10.00 -1.94
C ASP A 53 12.94 -8.57 -1.35
N ALA A 54 13.71 -8.39 -0.29
CA ALA A 54 13.81 -7.13 0.44
C ALA A 54 14.57 -6.03 -0.33
N PHE A 55 15.46 -6.39 -1.25
CA PHE A 55 16.30 -5.44 -1.98
C PHE A 55 15.47 -4.69 -3.03
N GLY A 56 14.76 -5.42 -3.88
CA GLY A 56 13.85 -4.86 -4.89
C GLY A 56 12.73 -4.04 -4.26
N PHE A 57 12.19 -4.51 -3.12
CA PHE A 57 11.26 -3.73 -2.31
C PHE A 57 11.88 -2.41 -1.82
N SER A 58 13.06 -2.47 -1.19
CA SER A 58 13.70 -1.27 -0.62
C SER A 58 14.04 -0.23 -1.68
N ALA A 59 14.49 -0.66 -2.86
CA ALA A 59 14.74 0.23 -4.00
C ALA A 59 13.44 0.89 -4.49
N ALA A 60 12.36 0.12 -4.64
CA ALA A 60 11.06 0.65 -5.05
C ALA A 60 10.48 1.63 -4.01
N PHE A 61 10.58 1.28 -2.72
CA PHE A 61 10.10 2.11 -1.61
C PHE A 61 10.85 3.43 -1.56
N LYS A 62 12.18 3.41 -1.62
CA LYS A 62 12.98 4.64 -1.65
C LYS A 62 12.66 5.52 -2.84
N ARG A 63 12.44 4.93 -4.03
CA ARG A 63 12.06 5.70 -5.23
C ARG A 63 10.70 6.40 -5.07
N VAL A 64 9.73 5.76 -4.42
CA VAL A 64 8.37 6.30 -4.27
C VAL A 64 8.24 7.24 -3.07
N ARG A 65 8.95 6.96 -1.97
CA ARG A 65 8.81 7.66 -0.67
C ARG A 65 9.97 8.59 -0.33
N GLY A 66 11.05 8.56 -1.11
CA GLY A 66 12.25 9.38 -0.91
C GLY A 66 13.23 8.84 0.15
N VAL A 67 12.81 7.95 1.04
CA VAL A 67 13.61 7.38 2.13
C VAL A 67 13.57 5.85 2.13
N SER A 68 14.58 5.19 2.70
CA SER A 68 14.58 3.72 2.81
C SER A 68 13.53 3.24 3.83
N PRO A 69 13.03 1.99 3.70
CA PRO A 69 12.11 1.39 4.67
C PRO A 69 12.58 1.49 6.13
N SER A 70 13.85 1.17 6.39
CA SER A 70 14.43 1.25 7.74
C SER A 70 14.51 2.68 8.26
N ALA A 71 14.86 3.65 7.41
CA ALA A 71 14.88 5.06 7.80
C ALA A 71 13.46 5.59 8.06
N PHE A 72 12.48 5.15 7.26
CA PHE A 72 11.07 5.48 7.46
C PHE A 72 10.58 5.01 8.83
N ARG A 73 10.87 3.76 9.21
CA ARG A 73 10.53 3.20 10.53
C ARG A 73 11.17 3.99 11.68
N LEU A 74 12.47 4.31 11.57
CA LEU A 74 13.19 5.10 12.57
C LEU A 74 12.69 6.55 12.69
N GLY A 75 12.11 7.10 11.63
CA GLY A 75 11.47 8.41 11.64
C GLY A 75 10.07 8.39 12.25
N ALA A 76 9.29 7.33 12.00
CA ALA A 76 7.99 7.11 12.61
C ALA A 76 8.09 6.95 14.13
N ALA A 77 9.05 6.16 14.62
CA ALA A 77 9.30 5.99 16.05
C ALA A 77 9.74 7.29 16.77
N ARG A 78 10.20 8.30 16.02
CA ARG A 78 10.58 9.62 16.55
C ARG A 78 9.45 10.64 16.55
N SER A 79 8.32 10.36 15.91
CA SER A 79 7.11 11.16 16.12
C SER A 79 6.46 10.65 17.41
N PRO A 80 6.36 11.46 18.49
CA PRO A 80 5.67 11.02 19.69
C PRO A 80 4.22 10.73 19.30
N ALA A 81 3.82 9.46 19.41
CA ALA A 81 2.45 9.04 19.22
C ALA A 81 1.54 9.90 20.12
N PRO A 82 0.42 10.45 19.62
CA PRO A 82 -0.60 10.96 20.53
C PRO A 82 -1.04 9.79 21.42
N ALA A 83 -0.92 9.97 22.74
CA ALA A 83 -1.32 9.01 23.75
C ALA A 83 -2.71 8.42 23.43
N PRO A 84 -2.97 7.14 23.72
CA PRO A 84 -4.24 6.51 23.39
C PRO A 84 -5.37 7.18 24.18
N ALA A 85 -6.11 8.08 23.51
CA ALA A 85 -7.43 8.45 23.97
C ALA A 85 -8.31 7.20 23.83
N GLY A 86 -8.71 6.66 24.98
CA GLY A 86 -9.46 5.42 25.07
C GLY A 86 -10.74 5.41 24.23
N GLY A 87 -11.07 4.23 23.73
CA GLY A 87 -12.45 3.79 23.50
C GLY A 87 -13.20 4.45 22.35
N ARG A 88 -13.11 3.82 21.17
CA ARG A 88 -14.32 3.41 20.43
C ARG A 88 -13.99 2.35 19.40
N ALA A 89 -14.75 1.25 19.45
CA ALA A 89 -14.69 0.16 18.49
C ALA A 89 -14.83 0.68 17.05
N ALA A 90 -13.83 0.40 16.21
CA ALA A 90 -13.92 0.59 14.78
C ALA A 90 -14.83 -0.49 14.18
N ALA A 91 -15.97 -0.05 13.64
CA ALA A 91 -16.93 -0.90 12.93
C ALA A 91 -16.30 -1.56 11.67
N PRO A 92 -16.79 -2.73 11.23
CA PRO A 92 -16.21 -3.43 10.11
C PRO A 92 -16.39 -2.65 8.80
N VAL A 93 -15.29 -2.50 8.06
CA VAL A 93 -15.26 -1.91 6.71
C VAL A 93 -16.15 -2.74 5.77
N ARG A 94 -17.27 -2.16 5.33
CA ARG A 94 -18.14 -2.77 4.32
C ARG A 94 -17.41 -2.84 2.98
N ARG A 95 -17.23 -4.05 2.45
CA ARG A 95 -16.88 -4.28 1.04
C ARG A 95 -17.99 -3.69 0.14
N PRO A 96 -17.66 -2.96 -0.94
CA PRO A 96 -18.65 -2.54 -1.92
C PRO A 96 -19.19 -3.77 -2.68
N ALA A 97 -20.51 -3.83 -2.85
CA ALA A 97 -21.19 -4.86 -3.63
C ALA A 97 -21.00 -4.63 -5.14
N PRO A 98 -20.91 -5.68 -5.96
CA PRO A 98 -20.84 -5.53 -7.42
C PRO A 98 -22.18 -5.01 -7.99
N PRO A 99 -22.15 -4.29 -9.12
CA PRO A 99 -23.36 -3.79 -9.77
C PRO A 99 -24.24 -4.96 -10.25
N ARG A 100 -25.53 -4.91 -9.93
CA ARG A 100 -26.51 -5.87 -10.41
C ARG A 100 -26.69 -5.69 -11.91
N SER A 101 -26.50 -6.78 -12.66
CA SER A 101 -26.82 -6.86 -14.08
C SER A 101 -28.33 -6.70 -14.26
N SER A 102 -28.78 -5.58 -14.83
CA SER A 102 -30.13 -5.46 -15.37
C SER A 102 -30.16 -6.16 -16.72
N ALA A 103 -30.70 -7.38 -16.74
CA ALA A 103 -31.18 -8.00 -17.97
C ALA A 103 -32.44 -7.25 -18.41
N GLY A 104 -32.38 -6.72 -19.62
CA GLY A 104 -33.52 -6.31 -20.45
C GLY A 104 -33.30 -6.91 -21.82
#